data_AF-A0AAE0JVB5-F1
#
_entry.id   AF-A0AAE0JVB5-F1
#
_cell.length_a   1.000
_cell.length_b   1.000
_cell.length_c   1.000
_cell.angle_alpha   90.00
_cell.angle_beta   90.00
_cell.angle_gamma   90.00
#
_symmetry.space_group_name_H-M   'P 1'
#
loop_
_entity.id
_entity.type
_entity.pdbx_description
1 polymer ?
#
loop_
_entity_poly.entity_id
_entity_poly.type
_entity_poly.pdbx_seq_one_letter_code
_entity_poly.pdbx_strand_id
1 'polypeptide(L)'
;MDLDKQKKRINRAICGIKGAPDARAGQVQAVQRLVYQHDDIVLVAATGYGKSAVLYTVSALTERIRVQIVPLTKLGKNEREDITRNVPDLKPVWIDADTHLKNRNA
;
A
#
# COMPACT_ATOMS: atom_id res chain seq x y z
N MET A 1 19.12 -13.02 3.34
CA MET A 1 18.24 -12.47 4.42
C MET A 1 17.23 -13.55 4.78
N ASP A 2 17.08 -13.85 6.07
CA ASP A 2 16.21 -14.92 6.58
C ASP A 2 14.73 -14.71 6.23
N LEU A 3 14.07 -15.74 5.70
CA LEU A 3 12.66 -15.74 5.30
C LEU A 3 11.74 -15.45 6.50
N ASP A 4 12.11 -15.94 7.68
CA ASP A 4 11.30 -15.77 8.88
C ASP A 4 11.36 -14.31 9.38
N LYS A 5 12.54 -13.70 9.28
CA LYS A 5 12.74 -12.26 9.51
C LYS A 5 11.93 -11.39 8.53
N GLN A 6 11.87 -11.76 7.24
CA GLN A 6 11.05 -11.03 6.26
C GLN A 6 9.56 -11.08 6.64
N LYS A 7 9.02 -12.28 6.90
CA LYS A 7 7.62 -12.47 7.29
C LYS A 7 7.25 -11.67 8.53
N LYS A 8 8.09 -11.69 9.57
CA LYS A 8 7.89 -10.91 10.80
C LYS A 8 7.88 -9.40 10.54
N ARG A 9 8.80 -8.90 9.71
CA ARG A 9 8.84 -7.48 9.32
C ARG A 9 7.59 -7.07 8.54
N ILE A 10 7.17 -7.88 7.59
CA ILE A 10 5.94 -7.64 6.80
C ILE A 10 4.71 -7.65 7.72
N ASN A 11 4.59 -8.65 8.59
CA ASN A 11 3.47 -8.77 9.51
C ASN A 11 3.34 -7.51 10.38
N ARG A 12 4.45 -7.10 11.01
CA ARG A 12 4.50 -5.89 11.83
C ARG A 12 4.07 -4.65 11.07
N ALA A 13 4.51 -4.50 9.82
CA ALA A 13 4.14 -3.36 8.99
C ALA A 13 2.64 -3.35 8.66
N ILE A 14 2.09 -4.50 8.25
CA ILE A 14 0.64 -4.63 7.97
C ILE A 14 -0.19 -4.32 9.23
N CYS A 15 0.18 -4.91 10.37
CA CYS A 15 -0.51 -4.72 11.63
C CYS A 15 -0.45 -3.27 12.10
N GLY A 16 0.72 -2.62 11.99
CA GLY A 16 0.90 -1.21 12.33
C GLY A 16 0.03 -0.28 11.47
N ILE A 17 -0.09 -0.56 10.17
CA ILE A 17 -0.90 0.25 9.24
C ILE A 17 -2.40 0.03 9.45
N LYS A 18 -2.84 -1.18 9.81
CA LYS A 18 -4.27 -1.53 9.87
C LYS A 18 -4.84 -1.62 11.29
N GLY A 19 -4.02 -1.50 12.33
CA GLY A 19 -4.45 -1.72 13.71
C GLY A 19 -4.96 -3.14 13.95
N ALA A 20 -4.46 -4.12 13.18
CA ALA A 20 -4.88 -5.52 13.26
C ALA A 20 -3.91 -6.33 14.14
N PRO A 21 -4.38 -7.37 14.84
CA PRO A 21 -3.51 -8.23 15.64
C PRO A 21 -2.57 -9.07 14.77
N ASP A 22 -3.02 -9.50 13.59
CA ASP A 22 -2.22 -10.30 12.67
C ASP A 22 -2.58 -10.04 11.20
N ALA A 23 -1.59 -10.18 10.30
CA ALA A 23 -1.81 -10.08 8.87
C ALA A 23 -2.33 -11.40 8.30
N ARG A 24 -3.17 -11.31 7.26
CA ARG A 24 -3.63 -12.50 6.55
C ARG A 24 -2.47 -13.09 5.75
N ALA A 25 -2.37 -14.42 5.71
CA ALA A 25 -1.27 -15.12 5.02
C ALA A 25 -1.05 -14.65 3.58
N GLY A 26 -2.13 -14.46 2.80
CA GLY A 26 -2.04 -13.96 1.42
C GLY A 26 -1.53 -12.51 1.31
N GLN A 27 -1.74 -11.67 2.34
CA GLN A 27 -1.15 -10.33 2.36
C GLN A 27 0.36 -10.41 2.59
N VAL A 28 0.80 -11.24 3.53
CA VAL A 28 2.23 -11.45 3.81
C VAL A 28 2.95 -11.99 2.59
N GLN A 29 2.37 -13.01 1.94
CA GLN A 29 2.92 -13.59 0.72
C GLN A 29 2.99 -12.56 -0.41
N ALA A 30 1.94 -11.78 -0.63
CA ALA A 30 1.91 -10.75 -1.67
C ALA A 30 3.02 -9.70 -1.47
N VAL A 31 3.17 -9.17 -0.25
CA VAL A 31 4.23 -8.20 0.06
C VAL A 31 5.61 -8.83 -0.08
N GLN A 32 5.80 -10.07 0.37
CA GLN A 32 7.09 -10.76 0.25
C GLN A 32 7.53 -10.88 -1.21
N ARG A 33 6.61 -11.29 -2.08
CA ARG A 33 6.85 -11.41 -3.53
C ARG A 33 7.18 -10.06 -4.17
N LEU A 34 6.41 -9.01 -3.86
CA LEU A 34 6.62 -7.68 -4.41
C LEU A 34 7.92 -7.01 -3.91
N VAL A 35 8.22 -7.08 -2.61
CA VAL A 35 9.30 -6.31 -1.98
C VAL A 35 10.65 -7.02 -2.05
N TYR A 36 10.68 -8.35 -1.86
CA TYR A 36 11.93 -9.10 -1.74
C TYR A 36 12.25 -9.98 -2.95
N GLN A 37 11.24 -10.43 -3.69
CA GLN A 37 11.42 -11.28 -4.87
C GLN A 37 11.32 -10.48 -6.18
N HIS A 38 10.70 -9.29 -6.12
CA HIS A 38 10.46 -8.42 -7.28
C HIS A 38 9.62 -9.09 -8.38
N ASP A 39 8.66 -9.92 -7.96
CA ASP A 39 7.71 -10.62 -8.83
C ASP A 39 6.48 -9.76 -9.16
N ASP A 40 5.92 -9.98 -10.36
CA ASP A 40 4.55 -9.58 -10.67
C ASP A 40 3.54 -10.55 -10.05
N ILE A 41 2.45 -10.01 -9.47
CA ILE A 41 1.43 -10.82 -8.79
C ILE A 41 0.00 -10.39 -9.14
N VAL A 42 -0.91 -11.37 -9.12
CA VAL A 42 -2.37 -11.14 -9.12
C VAL A 42 -2.93 -11.58 -7.77
N LEU A 43 -3.43 -10.63 -6.98
CA LEU A 43 -4.06 -10.91 -5.69
C LEU A 43 -5.58 -10.97 -5.83
N VAL A 44 -6.14 -12.17 -5.90
CA VAL A 44 -7.59 -12.40 -5.90
C VAL A 44 -8.08 -12.65 -4.49
N ALA A 45 -8.97 -11.78 -3.99
CA ALA A 45 -9.58 -11.93 -2.69
C ALA A 45 -10.92 -11.19 -2.62
N ALA A 46 -11.80 -11.62 -1.72
CA ALA A 46 -13.11 -10.99 -1.49
C ALA A 46 -13.00 -9.51 -1.08
N THR A 47 -14.07 -8.75 -1.25
CA THR A 47 -14.22 -7.41 -0.64
C THR A 47 -14.11 -7.52 0.88
N GLY A 48 -13.51 -6.53 1.54
CA GLY A 48 -13.25 -6.59 2.98
C GLY A 48 -12.02 -7.42 3.40
N TYR A 49 -11.39 -8.18 2.49
CA TYR A 49 -10.14 -8.91 2.78
C TYR A 49 -8.96 -7.99 3.17
N GLY A 50 -9.05 -6.69 2.91
CA GLY A 50 -7.97 -5.75 3.22
C GLY A 50 -6.83 -5.79 2.19
N LYS A 51 -7.16 -5.94 0.90
CA LYS A 51 -6.19 -5.92 -0.21
C LYS A 51 -5.31 -4.65 -0.19
N SER A 52 -5.87 -3.51 0.20
CA SER A 52 -5.12 -2.24 0.32
C SER A 52 -3.97 -2.29 1.33
N ALA A 53 -4.01 -3.19 2.32
CA ALA A 53 -2.90 -3.34 3.28
C ALA A 53 -1.59 -3.74 2.58
N VAL A 54 -1.67 -4.58 1.53
CA VAL A 54 -0.50 -4.96 0.73
C VAL A 54 0.11 -3.74 0.07
N LEU A 55 -0.75 -2.94 -0.58
CA LEU A 55 -0.36 -1.76 -1.32
C LEU A 55 0.33 -0.70 -0.45
N TYR A 56 -0.19 -0.47 0.75
CA TYR A 56 0.38 0.50 1.70
C TYR A 56 1.69 -0.03 2.30
N THR A 57 1.73 -1.33 2.59
CA THR A 57 2.93 -1.97 3.16
C THR A 57 4.09 -1.97 2.18
N VAL A 58 3.83 -2.21 0.88
CA VAL A 58 4.87 -2.09 -0.15
C VAL A 58 5.47 -0.70 -0.13
N SER A 59 4.64 0.36 -0.14
CA SER A 59 5.11 1.74 -0.03
C SER A 59 5.91 2.01 1.24
N ALA A 60 5.51 1.46 2.39
CA ALA A 60 6.21 1.67 3.66
C ALA A 60 7.54 0.90 3.77
N LEU A 61 7.69 -0.22 3.04
CA LEU A 61 8.88 -1.06 3.10
C LEU A 61 9.91 -0.73 2.02
N THR A 62 9.53 0.05 1.00
CA THR A 62 10.40 0.44 -0.10
C THR A 62 10.67 1.94 -0.10
N GLU A 63 11.92 2.36 -0.21
CA GLU A 63 12.30 3.77 -0.43
C GLU A 63 12.11 4.17 -1.92
N ARG A 64 11.00 3.75 -2.52
CA ARG A 64 10.71 3.94 -3.95
C ARG A 64 9.37 4.65 -4.14
N ILE A 65 9.28 5.42 -5.22
CA ILE A 65 8.00 5.98 -5.67
C ILE A 65 7.13 4.84 -6.18
N ARG A 66 5.90 4.75 -5.65
CA ARG A 66 4.88 3.81 -6.12
C ARG A 66 3.80 4.57 -6.88
N VAL A 67 3.51 4.11 -8.10
CA VAL A 67 2.36 4.56 -8.88
C VAL A 67 1.20 3.60 -8.65
N GLN A 68 0.04 4.12 -8.23
CA GLN A 68 -1.18 3.35 -8.10
C GLN A 68 -2.23 3.90 -9.06
N ILE A 69 -2.73 3.04 -9.95
CA ILE A 69 -3.81 3.38 -10.88
C ILE A 69 -5.13 2.95 -10.23
N VAL A 70 -6.05 3.90 -10.07
CA VAL A 70 -7.39 3.64 -9.51
C VAL A 70 -8.43 4.18 -10.48
N PRO A 71 -9.39 3.35 -10.94
CA PRO A 71 -10.36 3.79 -11.96
C PRO A 71 -11.43 4.73 -11.40
N LEU A 72 -11.69 4.69 -10.08
CA LEU A 72 -12.73 5.48 -9.44
C LEU A 72 -12.12 6.57 -8.55
N THR A 73 -12.36 7.83 -8.92
CA THR A 73 -11.81 9.00 -8.21
C THR A 73 -12.15 9.01 -6.71
N LYS A 74 -13.39 8.69 -6.34
CA LYS A 74 -13.82 8.67 -4.93
C LYS A 74 -13.08 7.60 -4.13
N LEU A 75 -12.88 6.42 -4.73
CA LEU A 75 -12.10 5.35 -4.10
C LEU A 75 -10.64 5.78 -3.90
N GLY A 76 -10.01 6.34 -4.94
CA GLY A 76 -8.62 6.79 -4.86
C GLY A 76 -8.40 7.90 -3.83
N LYS A 77 -9.33 8.86 -3.71
CA LYS A 77 -9.29 9.91 -2.68
C LYS A 77 -9.40 9.33 -1.27
N ASN A 78 -10.33 8.40 -1.03
CA ASN A 78 -10.48 7.73 0.27
C ASN A 78 -9.21 6.92 0.63
N GLU A 79 -8.66 6.19 -0.33
CA GLU A 79 -7.41 5.44 -0.11
C GLU A 79 -6.24 6.37 0.23
N ARG A 80 -6.12 7.51 -0.45
CA ARG A 80 -5.12 8.54 -0.14
C ARG A 80 -5.26 9.05 1.30
N GLU A 81 -6.47 9.39 1.72
CA GLU A 81 -6.75 9.86 3.08
C GLU A 81 -6.45 8.78 4.12
N ASP A 82 -6.72 7.52 3.81
CA ASP A 82 -6.35 6.40 4.67
C ASP A 82 -4.83 6.25 4.80
N ILE A 83 -4.08 6.42 3.72
CA ILE A 83 -2.60 6.38 3.77
C ILE A 83 -2.08 7.53 4.62
N THR A 84 -2.54 8.76 4.36
CA THR A 84 -2.12 9.95 5.12
C THR A 84 -2.40 9.81 6.61
N ARG A 85 -3.52 9.19 6.99
CA ARG A 85 -3.89 8.99 8.40
C ARG A 85 -3.12 7.86 9.07
N ASN A 86 -2.91 6.75 8.37
CA ASN A 86 -2.43 5.51 8.99
C ASN A 86 -0.93 5.24 8.77
N VAL A 87 -0.25 6.03 7.95
CA VAL A 87 1.18 5.84 7.63
C VAL A 87 1.92 7.17 7.70
N PRO A 88 2.45 7.56 8.88
CA PRO A 88 2.96 8.91 9.17
C PRO A 88 4.03 9.44 8.20
N ASP A 89 4.85 8.53 7.66
CA ASP A 89 6.00 8.90 6.81
C ASP A 89 5.68 8.87 5.30
N LEU A 90 4.47 8.46 4.92
CA LEU A 90 4.07 8.44 3.52
C LEU A 90 3.42 9.77 3.10
N LYS A 91 3.82 10.26 1.94
CA LYS A 91 3.32 11.49 1.32
C LYS A 91 2.56 11.16 0.02
N PRO A 92 1.35 10.57 0.10
CA PRO A 92 0.61 10.17 -1.08
C PRO A 92 0.08 11.40 -1.84
N VAL A 93 0.35 11.44 -3.15
CA VAL A 93 -0.12 12.50 -4.05
C VAL A 93 -1.22 11.94 -4.95
N TRP A 94 -2.28 12.73 -5.16
CA TRP A 94 -3.35 12.39 -6.10
C TRP A 94 -3.15 13.15 -7.39
N ILE A 95 -3.16 12.42 -8.51
CA ILE A 95 -3.04 12.98 -9.85
C ILE A 95 -4.32 12.62 -10.61
N ASP A 96 -5.02 13.65 -11.06
CA ASP A 96 -6.24 13.60 -11.87
C ASP A 96 -6.16 14.56 -13.07
N ALA A 97 -7.19 14.53 -13.92
CA ALA A 97 -7.30 15.40 -15.08
C ALA A 97 -7.15 16.89 -14.72
N ASP A 98 -7.61 17.31 -13.54
CA ASP A 98 -7.57 18.71 -13.09
C ASP A 98 -6.26 19.10 -12.41
N THR A 99 -5.32 18.17 -12.24
CA THR A 99 -4.07 18.44 -11.50
C THR A 99 -3.23 19.54 -12.16
N HIS A 100 -3.27 19.63 -13.49
CA HIS A 100 -2.61 20.70 -14.23
C HIS A 100 -3.23 22.10 -13.98
N LEU A 101 -4.50 22.16 -13.56
CA LEU A 101 -5.18 23.42 -13.23
C LEU A 101 -4.85 23.87 -11.80
N LYS A 102 -4.71 22.92 -10.87
CA LYS A 102 -4.50 23.19 -9.44
C LYS A 102 -3.09 23.72 -9.12
N ASN A 103 -2.09 23.38 -9.94
CA ASN A 103 -0.68 23.76 -9.73
C ASN A 103 -0.24 25.01 -10.49
N ARG A 104 -1.16 25.74 -11.13
CA ARG A 104 -0.83 26.86 -12.02
C ARG A 104 -0.50 28.18 -11.32
N ASN A 105 -0.72 28.26 -10.00
CA ASN A 105 -0.53 29.47 -9.18
C ASN A 105 0.42 29.23 -7.98
N ALA A 106 1.30 28.23 -8.04
CA ALA A 106 2.29 27.93 -7.01
C ALA A 106 3.67 28.46 -7.40
#